data_AF-A0A522RNJ7-F1
#
_entry.id   AF-A0A522RNJ7-F1
#
_cell.length_a   1.000
_cell.length_b   1.000
_cell.length_c   1.000
_cell.angle_alpha   90.00
_cell.angle_beta   90.00
_cell.angle_gamma   90.00
#
_symmetry.space_group_name_H-M   'P 1'
#
loop_
_entity.id
_entity.type
_entity.pdbx_description
1 polymer ?
#
loop_
_entity_poly.entity_id
_entity_poly.type
_entity_poly.pdbx_seq_one_letter_code
_entity_poly.pdbx_strand_id
1 'polypeptide(L)'
;MTATDKRVQFDFEIDFSNGGGIQGQGFRLDIDGDDIDDAALADSIVRDLRLLMVGAVRILSKRVIVERHKCAAAQVASGATTSVRHVDLSHAIEDGMITYKGLPAPLVCDHLSREQSRAHYAEGTEFQIGKLTMVANTGTYIDSPYHRFADGKDVAGFDLDEVAGLEGVLARVTGMAGRAIDHSVFLPLDVQGKAVLVHTGWDRHWRTDPYFEGHPFLTAGAAEYLRDSGARLVGIDSLNIDDTTDGHRPAHTTLLGAGIPIVEHLRGLEQLPDAGFHFSAVPVKIKGMGTFPVRAYASLGAA
;
A
#
# COMPACT_ATOMS: atom_id res chain seq x y z
N MET A 1 5.89 42.87 10.33
CA MET A 1 6.71 43.42 9.23
C MET A 1 6.48 42.51 8.05
N THR A 2 5.96 43.06 6.96
CA THR A 2 5.57 42.34 5.74
C THR A 2 6.78 41.61 5.16
N ALA A 3 6.78 40.28 5.17
CA ALA A 3 7.72 39.50 4.37
C ALA A 3 7.50 39.90 2.91
N THR A 4 8.54 40.44 2.29
CA THR A 4 8.54 40.74 0.87
C THR A 4 8.69 39.39 0.16
N ASP A 5 7.62 38.87 -0.45
CA ASP A 5 7.68 37.62 -1.22
C ASP A 5 8.60 37.84 -2.43
N LYS A 6 9.83 37.31 -2.33
CA LYS A 6 10.84 37.38 -3.39
C LYS A 6 10.87 36.04 -4.12
N ARG A 7 10.92 36.10 -5.44
CA ARG A 7 11.12 34.91 -6.28
C ARG A 7 12.38 35.08 -7.09
N VAL A 8 13.02 33.98 -7.41
CA VAL A 8 14.09 33.97 -8.39
C VAL A 8 13.53 33.47 -9.72
N GLN A 9 13.73 34.27 -10.76
CA GLN A 9 13.45 33.89 -12.14
C GLN A 9 14.76 33.53 -12.83
N PHE A 10 14.82 32.38 -13.49
CA PHE A 10 16.02 31.91 -14.17
C PHE A 10 15.66 30.94 -15.31
N ASP A 11 16.60 30.75 -16.21
CA ASP A 11 16.60 29.70 -17.22
C ASP A 11 17.51 28.57 -16.73
N PHE A 12 17.29 27.34 -17.17
CA PHE A 12 18.16 26.22 -16.81
C PHE A 12 18.38 25.26 -17.97
N GLU A 13 19.53 24.61 -17.97
CA GLU A 13 19.85 23.47 -18.81
C GLU A 13 20.38 22.35 -17.94
N ILE A 14 19.85 21.13 -18.13
CA ILE A 14 20.26 19.95 -17.40
C ILE A 14 20.64 18.88 -18.41
N ASP A 15 21.89 18.42 -18.36
CA ASP A 15 22.37 17.27 -19.13
C ASP A 15 22.12 15.99 -18.33
N PHE A 16 21.72 14.90 -18.98
CA PHE A 16 21.58 13.60 -18.33
C PHE A 16 22.76 12.67 -18.63
N SER A 17 23.23 11.93 -17.62
CA SER A 17 24.40 11.05 -17.76
C SER A 17 24.16 9.84 -18.66
N ASN A 18 22.90 9.53 -18.99
CA ASN A 18 22.50 8.49 -19.94
C ASN A 18 22.20 9.04 -21.36
N GLY A 19 22.47 10.33 -21.61
CA GLY A 19 22.24 11.00 -22.88
C GLY A 19 20.92 11.77 -22.94
N GLY A 20 20.93 12.87 -23.68
CA GLY A 20 19.82 13.84 -23.72
C GLY A 20 19.92 14.91 -22.63
N GLY A 21 18.95 15.82 -22.61
CA GLY A 21 18.90 16.92 -21.66
C GLY A 21 17.53 17.62 -21.64
N ILE A 22 17.30 18.44 -20.62
CA ILE A 22 16.10 19.28 -20.48
C ILE A 22 16.50 20.74 -20.35
N GLN A 23 15.75 21.63 -21.00
CA GLN A 23 15.94 23.07 -20.92
C GLN A 23 14.64 23.75 -20.51
N GLY A 24 14.74 24.72 -19.60
CA GLY A 24 13.62 25.53 -19.12
C GLY A 24 13.92 27.02 -19.24
N GLN A 25 12.89 27.82 -19.58
CA GLN A 25 13.01 29.26 -19.74
C GLN A 25 12.03 30.00 -18.82
N GLY A 26 12.50 31.07 -18.18
CA GLY A 26 11.71 31.93 -17.31
C GLY A 26 11.09 31.22 -16.11
N PHE A 27 11.72 30.15 -15.64
CA PHE A 27 11.28 29.38 -14.48
C PHE A 27 11.34 30.25 -13.23
N ARG A 28 10.37 30.09 -12.32
CA ARG A 28 10.25 30.92 -11.12
C ARG A 28 10.15 30.05 -9.88
N LEU A 29 11.01 30.30 -8.90
CA LEU A 29 11.04 29.59 -7.63
C LEU A 29 10.98 30.59 -6.47
N ASP A 30 10.24 30.25 -5.42
CA ASP A 30 10.11 31.11 -4.23
C ASP A 30 11.38 30.97 -3.38
N ILE A 31 11.94 32.09 -2.91
CA ILE A 31 13.18 32.08 -2.13
C ILE A 31 12.98 32.77 -0.78
N ASP A 32 13.50 32.13 0.27
CA ASP A 32 13.57 32.74 1.60
C ASP A 32 14.83 33.62 1.66
N GLY A 33 14.62 34.94 1.51
CA GLY A 33 15.69 35.93 1.59
C GLY A 33 15.91 36.72 0.31
N ASP A 34 17.09 37.31 0.18
CA ASP A 34 17.39 38.30 -0.87
C ASP A 34 18.07 37.70 -2.10
N ASP A 35 18.62 36.49 -1.97
CA ASP A 35 19.31 35.75 -3.02
C ASP A 35 19.34 34.25 -2.66
N ILE A 36 19.64 33.41 -3.64
CA ILE A 36 19.88 31.97 -3.51
C ILE A 36 21.03 31.63 -4.43
N ASP A 37 21.98 30.77 -4.09
CA ASP A 37 23.06 30.44 -5.03
C ASP A 37 22.61 29.46 -6.15
N ASP A 38 23.42 29.35 -7.21
CA ASP A 38 23.07 28.56 -8.39
C ASP A 38 23.07 27.03 -8.10
N ALA A 39 23.85 26.58 -7.11
CA ALA A 39 23.88 25.18 -6.71
C ALA A 39 22.61 24.79 -5.95
N ALA A 40 22.16 25.61 -5.00
CA ALA A 40 20.91 25.45 -4.28
C ALA A 40 19.69 25.51 -5.23
N LEU A 41 19.76 26.35 -6.26
CA LEU A 41 18.77 26.38 -7.34
C LEU A 41 18.75 25.09 -8.15
N ALA A 42 19.92 24.60 -8.58
CA ALA A 42 20.04 23.34 -9.29
C ALA A 42 19.44 22.19 -8.47
N ASP A 43 19.79 22.10 -7.18
CA ASP A 43 19.28 21.08 -6.26
C ASP A 43 17.76 21.16 -6.09
N SER A 44 17.19 22.37 -6.05
CA SER A 44 15.75 22.57 -5.93
C SER A 44 15.01 22.07 -7.18
N ILE A 45 15.52 22.37 -8.37
CA ILE A 45 14.91 21.90 -9.64
C ILE A 45 14.99 20.38 -9.75
N VAL A 46 16.14 19.78 -9.45
CA VAL A 46 16.33 18.33 -9.52
C VAL A 46 15.37 17.61 -8.57
N ARG A 47 15.22 18.13 -7.36
CA ARG A 47 14.32 17.60 -6.33
C ARG A 47 12.84 17.75 -6.72
N ASP A 48 12.43 18.96 -7.09
CA ASP A 48 11.01 19.28 -7.34
C ASP A 48 10.50 18.63 -8.62
N LEU A 49 11.34 18.51 -9.64
CA LEU A 49 11.03 17.81 -10.89
C LEU A 49 11.36 16.31 -10.83
N ARG A 50 11.90 15.82 -9.70
CA ARG A 50 12.26 14.40 -9.45
C ARG A 50 13.13 13.80 -10.55
N LEU A 51 14.14 14.55 -10.99
CA LEU A 51 15.00 14.15 -12.10
C LEU A 51 16.05 13.12 -11.63
N LEU A 52 16.26 12.07 -12.42
CA LEU A 52 17.26 11.02 -12.18
C LEU A 52 18.40 11.14 -13.18
N MET A 53 19.58 10.62 -12.83
CA MET A 53 20.78 10.61 -13.70
C MET A 53 21.20 12.00 -14.18
N VAL A 54 21.05 13.00 -13.31
CA VAL A 54 21.42 14.39 -13.61
C VAL A 54 22.94 14.53 -13.66
N GLY A 55 23.44 15.04 -14.78
CA GLY A 55 24.82 15.43 -15.00
C GLY A 55 25.03 16.90 -14.67
N ALA A 56 25.54 17.68 -15.62
CA ALA A 56 25.77 19.10 -15.43
C ALA A 56 24.43 19.87 -15.41
N VAL A 57 24.25 20.73 -14.40
CA VAL A 57 23.15 21.70 -14.33
C VAL A 57 23.73 23.10 -14.52
N ARG A 58 23.23 23.82 -15.52
CA ARG A 58 23.60 25.22 -15.79
C ARG A 58 22.40 26.11 -15.48
N ILE A 59 22.56 27.02 -14.53
CA ILE A 59 21.60 28.10 -14.28
C ILE A 59 22.01 29.31 -15.12
N LEU A 60 21.04 29.88 -15.83
CA LEU A 60 21.23 30.98 -16.78
C LEU A 60 20.21 32.08 -16.49
N SER A 61 20.51 33.31 -16.91
CA SER A 61 19.57 34.46 -16.85
C SER A 61 18.92 34.72 -15.48
N LYS A 62 19.60 34.34 -14.39
CA LYS A 62 19.06 34.43 -13.03
C LYS A 62 18.88 35.87 -12.59
N ARG A 63 17.69 36.18 -12.06
CA ARG A 63 17.35 37.46 -11.46
C ARG A 63 16.33 37.28 -10.35
N VAL A 64 16.50 37.99 -9.25
CA VAL A 64 15.48 38.08 -8.20
C VAL A 64 14.42 39.10 -8.62
N ILE A 65 13.17 38.69 -8.59
CA ILE A 65 12.01 39.53 -8.90
C ILE A 65 11.17 39.73 -7.63
N VAL A 66 10.62 40.94 -7.50
CA VAL A 66 9.66 41.29 -6.45
C VAL A 66 8.30 41.40 -7.12
N GLU A 67 7.46 40.40 -6.91
CA GLU A 67 6.13 40.31 -7.53
C GLU A 67 5.07 40.11 -6.44
N ARG A 68 4.05 40.97 -6.38
CA ARG A 68 2.92 40.77 -5.46
C ARG A 68 2.11 39.58 -5.96
N HIS A 69 2.05 38.52 -5.16
CA HIS A 69 1.35 37.30 -5.52
C HIS A 69 -0.14 37.54 -5.78
N LYS A 70 -0.64 36.98 -6.90
CA LYS A 70 -2.04 36.56 -7.07
C LYS A 70 -2.26 35.14 -6.51
N CYS A 71 -1.48 34.77 -5.50
CA CYS A 71 -1.85 33.72 -4.59
C CYS A 71 -2.78 34.42 -3.59
N ALA A 72 -4.09 34.20 -3.72
CA ALA A 72 -4.89 34.23 -2.52
C ALA A 72 -4.11 33.37 -1.52
N ALA A 73 -3.77 33.97 -0.39
CA ALA A 73 -3.39 33.20 0.76
C ALA A 73 -4.50 32.14 0.93
N ALA A 74 -4.23 30.92 0.49
CA ALA A 74 -4.39 29.87 1.45
C ALA A 74 -3.25 30.16 2.47
N GLN A 75 -3.42 31.03 3.48
CA GLN A 75 -4.34 30.78 4.58
C GLN A 75 -4.95 29.40 4.40
N VAL A 76 -4.09 28.39 4.51
CA VAL A 76 -4.52 27.15 5.14
C VAL A 76 -5.07 27.66 6.46
N ALA A 77 -6.38 27.85 6.50
CA ALA A 77 -7.09 27.95 7.74
C ALA A 77 -6.50 26.81 8.57
N SER A 78 -5.85 27.13 9.68
CA SER A 78 -5.45 26.19 10.73
C SER A 78 -6.70 25.61 11.42
N GLY A 79 -7.65 25.21 10.58
CA GLY A 79 -8.95 24.63 10.84
C GLY A 79 -9.43 23.77 9.67
N ALA A 80 -8.61 23.55 8.62
CA ALA A 80 -8.78 22.37 7.78
C ALA A 80 -8.37 21.17 8.63
N THR A 81 -9.35 20.53 9.26
CA THR A 81 -9.20 19.15 9.72
C THR A 81 -8.49 18.38 8.61
N THR A 82 -7.26 17.94 8.85
CA THR A 82 -6.57 16.94 8.02
C THR A 82 -7.41 15.68 8.09
N SER A 83 -8.46 15.61 7.28
CA SER A 83 -9.38 14.49 7.32
C SER A 83 -8.63 13.31 6.74
N VAL A 84 -8.18 12.42 7.63
CA VAL A 84 -7.65 11.12 7.24
C VAL A 84 -8.71 10.41 6.40
N ARG A 85 -8.36 10.10 5.15
CA ARG A 85 -9.21 9.29 4.28
C ARG A 85 -8.74 7.84 4.39
N HIS A 86 -9.66 6.95 4.75
CA HIS A 86 -9.41 5.52 4.71
C HIS A 86 -9.85 4.94 3.37
N VAL A 87 -8.97 4.17 2.73
CA VAL A 87 -9.27 3.36 1.55
C VAL A 87 -9.46 1.93 2.03
N ASP A 88 -10.64 1.37 1.78
CA ASP A 88 -10.96 -0.01 2.11
C ASP A 88 -10.35 -0.96 1.07
N LEU A 89 -9.46 -1.84 1.53
CA LEU A 89 -8.68 -2.74 0.68
C LEU A 89 -9.15 -4.19 0.77
N SER A 90 -10.33 -4.42 1.35
CA SER A 90 -10.85 -5.77 1.59
C SER A 90 -12.05 -6.12 0.72
N HIS A 91 -12.15 -7.39 0.33
CA HIS A 91 -13.37 -7.97 -0.19
C HIS A 91 -14.38 -8.24 0.95
N ALA A 92 -15.67 -8.11 0.66
CA ALA A 92 -16.72 -8.51 1.59
C ALA A 92 -16.78 -10.04 1.71
N ILE A 93 -17.00 -10.54 2.93
CA ILE A 93 -17.29 -11.95 3.19
C ILE A 93 -18.80 -12.15 3.17
N GLU A 94 -19.27 -13.05 2.31
CA GLU A 94 -20.69 -13.34 2.08
C GLU A 94 -20.96 -14.83 2.24
N ASP A 95 -22.17 -15.20 2.67
CA ASP A 95 -22.61 -16.59 2.73
C ASP A 95 -22.43 -17.30 1.38
N GLY A 96 -21.86 -18.50 1.39
CA GLY A 96 -21.69 -19.31 0.19
C GLY A 96 -20.63 -18.81 -0.80
N MET A 97 -19.87 -17.74 -0.49
CA MET A 97 -18.83 -17.25 -1.39
C MET A 97 -17.67 -18.26 -1.56
N ILE A 98 -17.07 -18.29 -2.75
CA ILE A 98 -15.90 -19.13 -3.02
C ILE A 98 -14.66 -18.23 -3.03
N THR A 99 -13.79 -18.40 -2.01
CA THR A 99 -12.47 -17.74 -1.97
C THR A 99 -11.40 -18.60 -2.67
N TYR A 100 -11.47 -19.92 -2.48
CA TYR A 100 -10.63 -20.91 -3.15
C TYR A 100 -11.46 -22.07 -3.66
N LYS A 101 -11.21 -22.52 -4.90
CA LYS A 101 -11.82 -23.75 -5.44
C LYS A 101 -11.41 -24.94 -4.57
N GLY A 102 -12.40 -25.70 -4.07
CA GLY A 102 -12.20 -26.90 -3.26
C GLY A 102 -12.21 -26.68 -1.74
N LEU A 103 -12.18 -25.43 -1.25
CA LEU A 103 -12.37 -25.15 0.17
C LEU A 103 -13.85 -24.93 0.51
N PRO A 104 -14.30 -25.27 1.73
CA PRO A 104 -15.65 -24.97 2.18
C PRO A 104 -15.95 -23.47 2.12
N ALA A 105 -17.10 -23.11 1.56
CA ALA A 105 -17.61 -21.74 1.60
C ALA A 105 -17.99 -21.34 3.05
N PRO A 106 -17.91 -20.05 3.41
CA PRO A 106 -18.39 -19.59 4.70
C PRO A 106 -19.90 -19.79 4.80
N LEU A 107 -20.34 -20.20 5.99
CA LEU A 107 -21.74 -20.27 6.39
C LEU A 107 -22.00 -19.10 7.33
N VAL A 108 -22.83 -18.15 6.88
CA VAL A 108 -23.23 -16.98 7.65
C VAL A 108 -24.73 -17.10 7.94
N CYS A 109 -25.09 -17.29 9.20
CA CYS A 109 -26.48 -17.47 9.59
C CYS A 109 -26.76 -16.83 10.95
N ASP A 110 -28.03 -16.86 11.37
CA ASP A 110 -28.41 -16.39 12.70
C ASP A 110 -28.19 -17.51 13.74
N HIS A 111 -27.49 -17.18 14.82
CA HIS A 111 -27.62 -17.93 16.08
C HIS A 111 -28.94 -17.58 16.78
N LEU A 112 -29.29 -16.29 16.76
CA LEU A 112 -30.57 -15.76 17.23
C LEU A 112 -31.03 -14.69 16.23
N SER A 113 -32.16 -14.91 15.58
CA SER A 113 -32.73 -13.91 14.66
C SER A 113 -33.45 -12.79 15.42
N ARG A 114 -33.68 -11.64 14.76
CA ARG A 114 -34.49 -10.55 15.34
C ARG A 114 -35.88 -11.03 15.73
N GLU A 115 -36.52 -11.81 14.87
CA GLU A 115 -37.84 -12.39 15.14
C GLU A 115 -37.82 -13.30 16.38
N GLN A 116 -36.84 -14.20 16.47
CA GLN A 116 -36.69 -15.08 17.62
C GLN A 116 -36.39 -14.29 18.90
N SER A 117 -35.60 -13.22 18.81
CA SER A 117 -35.27 -12.37 19.97
C SER A 117 -36.52 -11.75 20.61
N ARG A 118 -37.55 -11.37 19.83
CA ARG A 118 -38.80 -10.80 20.35
C ARG A 118 -39.52 -11.71 21.34
N ALA A 119 -39.37 -13.03 21.19
CA ALA A 119 -39.97 -14.00 22.11
C ALA A 119 -39.26 -14.08 23.47
N HIS A 120 -38.03 -13.54 23.56
CA HIS A 120 -37.18 -13.62 24.74
C HIS A 120 -36.99 -12.27 25.46
N TYR A 121 -37.20 -11.16 24.76
CA TYR A 121 -36.94 -9.81 25.27
C TYR A 121 -38.22 -8.98 25.38
N ALA A 122 -38.14 -7.88 26.14
CA ALA A 122 -39.27 -6.98 26.36
C ALA A 122 -39.75 -6.35 25.04
N GLU A 123 -41.02 -5.92 25.04
CA GLU A 123 -41.60 -5.19 23.90
C GLU A 123 -40.73 -4.02 23.46
N GLY A 124 -40.55 -3.86 22.15
CA GLY A 124 -39.66 -2.87 21.56
C GLY A 124 -38.17 -3.22 21.58
N THR A 125 -37.77 -4.37 22.13
CA THR A 125 -36.38 -4.85 22.14
C THR A 125 -36.20 -6.04 21.22
N GLU A 126 -35.44 -5.84 20.13
CA GLU A 126 -35.04 -6.92 19.22
C GLU A 126 -33.60 -6.74 18.75
N PHE A 127 -32.90 -7.84 18.52
CA PHE A 127 -31.55 -7.84 17.98
C PHE A 127 -31.22 -9.18 17.34
N GLN A 128 -30.13 -9.22 16.57
CA GLN A 128 -29.64 -10.43 15.93
C GLN A 128 -28.27 -10.79 16.49
N ILE A 129 -28.04 -12.09 16.70
CA ILE A 129 -26.73 -12.66 16.98
C ILE A 129 -26.39 -13.53 15.77
N GLY A 130 -25.38 -13.13 15.02
CA GLY A 130 -24.85 -13.91 13.90
C GLY A 130 -24.00 -15.08 14.36
N LYS A 131 -23.95 -16.13 13.55
CA LYS A 131 -23.04 -17.26 13.63
C LYS A 131 -22.27 -17.36 12.32
N LEU A 132 -20.97 -17.56 12.43
CA LEU A 132 -20.07 -17.73 11.30
C LEU A 132 -19.35 -19.08 11.44
N THR A 133 -19.32 -19.86 10.37
CA THR A 133 -18.45 -21.03 10.23
C THR A 133 -17.72 -20.91 8.92
N MET A 134 -16.39 -20.81 8.94
CA MET A 134 -15.59 -20.60 7.73
C MET A 134 -14.18 -21.14 7.91
N VAL A 135 -13.50 -21.41 6.79
CA VAL A 135 -12.04 -21.55 6.79
C VAL A 135 -11.39 -20.17 6.89
N ALA A 136 -10.21 -20.09 7.50
CA ALA A 136 -9.60 -18.82 7.82
C ALA A 136 -8.98 -18.09 6.60
N ASN A 137 -8.65 -18.82 5.53
CA ASN A 137 -8.30 -18.29 4.21
C ASN A 137 -9.56 -17.91 3.42
N THR A 138 -10.36 -16.97 3.95
CA THR A 138 -11.61 -16.48 3.32
C THR A 138 -11.57 -14.97 3.13
N GLY A 139 -11.94 -14.48 1.95
CA GLY A 139 -11.88 -13.05 1.62
C GLY A 139 -10.45 -12.52 1.62
N THR A 140 -10.28 -11.28 2.07
CA THR A 140 -8.95 -10.68 2.32
C THR A 140 -8.48 -11.12 3.71
N TYR A 141 -7.31 -11.75 3.79
CA TYR A 141 -6.79 -12.33 5.03
C TYR A 141 -5.30 -12.10 5.18
N ILE A 142 -4.81 -12.29 6.41
CA ILE A 142 -3.39 -12.25 6.74
C ILE A 142 -2.91 -13.65 7.16
N ASP A 143 -1.71 -14.00 6.70
CA ASP A 143 -0.98 -15.19 7.11
C ASP A 143 0.14 -14.82 8.09
N SER A 144 0.22 -15.61 9.15
CA SER A 144 1.26 -15.57 10.17
C SER A 144 2.26 -16.71 9.97
N PRO A 145 3.44 -16.66 10.61
CA PRO A 145 4.42 -17.74 10.55
C PRO A 145 3.83 -19.12 10.84
N TYR A 146 2.85 -19.22 11.74
CA TYR A 146 2.18 -20.47 12.08
C TYR A 146 1.47 -21.14 10.88
N HIS A 147 1.09 -20.37 9.85
CA HIS A 147 0.49 -20.94 8.64
C HIS A 147 1.44 -21.95 7.95
N ARG A 148 2.75 -21.70 8.02
CA ARG A 148 3.78 -22.51 7.36
C ARG A 148 4.59 -23.36 8.34
N PHE A 149 4.84 -22.87 9.55
CA PHE A 149 5.74 -23.45 10.54
C PHE A 149 4.98 -23.75 11.83
N ALA A 150 4.93 -25.02 12.26
CA ALA A 150 4.08 -25.44 13.39
C ALA A 150 4.45 -24.80 14.74
N ASP A 151 5.67 -24.30 14.88
CA ASP A 151 6.21 -23.56 16.02
C ASP A 151 6.22 -22.04 15.79
N GLY A 152 5.72 -21.59 14.64
CA GLY A 152 5.62 -20.18 14.29
C GLY A 152 4.62 -19.42 15.15
N LYS A 153 4.79 -18.10 15.19
CA LYS A 153 3.84 -17.15 15.77
C LYS A 153 2.49 -17.26 15.06
N ASP A 154 1.41 -17.43 15.82
CA ASP A 154 0.03 -17.44 15.32
C ASP A 154 -0.53 -16.01 15.20
N VAL A 155 -1.73 -15.85 14.62
CA VAL A 155 -2.34 -14.52 14.44
C VAL A 155 -2.61 -13.79 15.76
N ALA A 156 -2.75 -14.50 16.89
CA ALA A 156 -2.92 -13.87 18.20
C ALA A 156 -1.61 -13.36 18.81
N GLY A 157 -0.47 -13.83 18.29
CA GLY A 157 0.87 -13.46 18.72
C GLY A 157 1.45 -12.22 18.03
N PHE A 158 0.75 -11.59 17.10
CA PHE A 158 1.20 -10.34 16.49
C PHE A 158 1.20 -9.18 17.49
N ASP A 159 2.29 -8.42 17.49
CA ASP A 159 2.34 -7.07 18.01
C ASP A 159 1.67 -6.12 17.02
N LEU A 160 1.03 -5.05 17.50
CA LEU A 160 0.32 -4.13 16.60
C LEU A 160 1.28 -3.44 15.62
N ASP A 161 2.52 -3.18 16.03
CA ASP A 161 3.56 -2.59 15.17
C ASP A 161 4.03 -3.54 14.04
N GLU A 162 3.54 -4.79 14.00
CA GLU A 162 3.74 -5.72 12.88
C GLU A 162 2.65 -5.60 11.80
N VAL A 163 1.48 -5.05 12.14
CA VAL A 163 0.27 -5.19 11.30
C VAL A 163 -0.63 -3.95 11.25
N ALA A 164 -0.35 -2.90 12.02
CA ALA A 164 -1.17 -1.69 12.10
C ALA A 164 -0.33 -0.45 11.82
N GLY A 165 -0.86 0.45 10.98
CA GLY A 165 -0.27 1.76 10.72
C GLY A 165 1.14 1.72 10.14
N LEU A 166 1.50 0.66 9.40
CA LEU A 166 2.81 0.53 8.76
C LEU A 166 2.92 1.55 7.63
N GLU A 167 4.05 2.26 7.51
CA GLU A 167 4.33 3.04 6.30
C GLU A 167 4.27 2.10 5.09
N GLY A 168 3.50 2.48 4.08
CA GLY A 168 3.23 1.66 2.91
C GLY A 168 3.96 2.16 1.66
N VAL A 169 4.43 1.20 0.86
CA VAL A 169 4.92 1.42 -0.50
C VAL A 169 4.18 0.50 -1.46
N LEU A 170 3.83 1.01 -2.64
CA LEU A 170 3.07 0.27 -3.64
C LEU A 170 3.95 -0.06 -4.85
N ALA A 171 4.16 -1.35 -5.10
CA ALA A 171 4.74 -1.86 -6.33
C ALA A 171 3.63 -2.03 -7.39
N ARG A 172 3.58 -1.12 -8.36
CA ARG A 172 2.58 -1.15 -9.44
C ARG A 172 3.09 -1.95 -10.64
N VAL A 173 2.52 -3.12 -10.86
CA VAL A 173 2.88 -4.05 -11.95
C VAL A 173 1.72 -4.36 -12.90
N THR A 174 0.66 -3.54 -12.83
CA THR A 174 -0.47 -3.61 -13.76
C THR A 174 0.02 -3.56 -15.22
N GLY A 175 -0.41 -4.52 -16.04
CA GLY A 175 -0.04 -4.58 -17.46
C GLY A 175 1.32 -5.23 -17.74
N MET A 176 2.00 -5.79 -16.74
CA MET A 176 3.21 -6.59 -16.94
C MET A 176 2.94 -7.79 -17.86
N ALA A 177 3.93 -8.14 -18.68
CA ALA A 177 3.89 -9.36 -19.48
C ALA A 177 4.22 -10.57 -18.60
N GLY A 178 3.36 -11.59 -18.63
CA GLY A 178 3.53 -12.80 -17.80
C GLY A 178 3.00 -12.63 -16.38
N ARG A 179 3.21 -13.66 -15.55
CA ARG A 179 2.63 -13.77 -14.19
C ARG A 179 3.67 -13.62 -13.06
N ALA A 180 4.92 -13.94 -13.35
CA ALA A 180 5.99 -13.97 -12.35
C ALA A 180 6.53 -12.55 -12.09
N ILE A 181 6.44 -12.10 -10.85
CA ILE A 181 6.91 -10.79 -10.38
C ILE A 181 8.26 -11.03 -9.68
N ASP A 182 9.34 -10.56 -10.31
CA ASP A 182 10.70 -10.78 -9.82
C ASP A 182 11.26 -9.56 -9.05
N HIS A 183 12.37 -9.76 -8.35
CA HIS A 183 13.01 -8.77 -7.48
C HIS A 183 13.26 -7.40 -8.13
N SER A 184 13.45 -7.35 -9.45
CA SER A 184 13.69 -6.13 -10.21
C SER A 184 12.60 -5.06 -10.05
N VAL A 185 11.35 -5.48 -9.77
CA VAL A 185 10.22 -4.58 -9.49
C VAL A 185 10.42 -3.78 -8.20
N PHE A 186 11.14 -4.33 -7.24
CA PHE A 186 11.30 -3.75 -5.90
C PHE A 186 12.59 -2.94 -5.75
N LEU A 187 13.57 -3.12 -6.64
CA LEU A 187 14.82 -2.35 -6.65
C LEU A 187 14.66 -0.81 -6.57
N PRO A 188 13.68 -0.16 -7.22
CA PRO A 188 13.51 1.28 -7.13
C PRO A 188 12.72 1.75 -5.90
N LEU A 189 12.25 0.83 -5.05
CA LEU A 189 11.38 1.13 -3.91
C LEU A 189 12.17 1.08 -2.59
N ASP A 190 11.86 2.00 -1.68
CA ASP A 190 12.30 1.89 -0.29
C ASP A 190 11.35 0.95 0.46
N VAL A 191 11.78 -0.30 0.65
CA VAL A 191 10.97 -1.35 1.30
C VAL A 191 11.28 -1.52 2.79
N GLN A 192 12.35 -0.92 3.29
CA GLN A 192 12.89 -1.21 4.62
C GLN A 192 11.93 -0.75 5.72
N GLY A 193 11.45 -1.69 6.54
CA GLY A 193 10.50 -1.43 7.62
C GLY A 193 9.07 -1.15 7.17
N LYS A 194 8.76 -1.30 5.88
CA LYS A 194 7.47 -0.91 5.29
C LYS A 194 6.55 -2.08 4.98
N ALA A 195 5.26 -1.77 4.84
CA ALA A 195 4.30 -2.64 4.19
C ALA A 195 4.46 -2.51 2.66
N VAL A 196 4.92 -3.57 2.01
CA VAL A 196 5.09 -3.61 0.55
C VAL A 196 3.84 -4.21 -0.07
N LEU A 197 3.04 -3.39 -0.73
CA LEU A 197 1.82 -3.83 -1.41
C LEU A 197 2.07 -3.97 -2.91
N VAL A 198 1.64 -5.07 -3.50
CA VAL A 198 1.84 -5.38 -4.91
C VAL A 198 0.52 -5.27 -5.64
N HIS A 199 0.42 -4.26 -6.51
CA HIS A 199 -0.77 -3.98 -7.31
C HIS A 199 -0.61 -4.56 -8.71
N THR A 200 -1.28 -5.70 -8.92
CA THR A 200 -1.30 -6.44 -10.18
C THR A 200 -2.54 -6.11 -11.01
N GLY A 201 -3.60 -5.62 -10.37
CA GLY A 201 -4.92 -5.39 -10.95
C GLY A 201 -5.73 -6.67 -11.13
N TRP A 202 -5.36 -7.75 -10.42
CA TRP A 202 -6.01 -9.05 -10.52
C TRP A 202 -7.33 -9.12 -9.74
N ASP A 203 -7.51 -8.26 -8.75
CA ASP A 203 -8.73 -8.09 -7.97
C ASP A 203 -9.98 -7.84 -8.83
N ARG A 204 -9.83 -7.25 -10.03
CA ARG A 204 -10.91 -7.11 -11.01
C ARG A 204 -11.58 -8.42 -11.42
N HIS A 205 -10.88 -9.55 -11.25
CA HIS A 205 -11.39 -10.88 -11.57
C HIS A 205 -12.10 -11.53 -10.38
N TRP A 206 -12.14 -10.91 -9.20
CA TRP A 206 -12.75 -11.47 -7.99
C TRP A 206 -14.13 -12.09 -8.24
N ARG A 207 -14.36 -13.29 -7.69
CA ARG A 207 -15.58 -14.09 -7.86
C ARG A 207 -15.89 -14.49 -9.32
N THR A 208 -14.89 -14.54 -10.17
CA THR A 208 -15.01 -15.11 -11.53
C THR A 208 -14.02 -16.27 -11.71
N ASP A 209 -14.29 -17.17 -12.65
CA ASP A 209 -13.37 -18.28 -12.95
C ASP A 209 -11.92 -17.83 -13.25
N PRO A 210 -11.70 -16.74 -14.03
CA PRO A 210 -10.36 -16.20 -14.24
C PRO A 210 -9.58 -15.87 -12.97
N TYR A 211 -10.22 -15.58 -11.84
CA TYR A 211 -9.50 -15.27 -10.61
C TYR A 211 -8.60 -16.44 -10.15
N PHE A 212 -9.06 -17.66 -10.39
CA PHE A 212 -8.45 -18.90 -9.89
C PHE A 212 -7.36 -19.45 -10.81
N GLU A 213 -7.13 -18.83 -11.96
CA GLU A 213 -6.31 -19.40 -13.04
C GLU A 213 -5.34 -18.37 -13.60
N GLY A 214 -4.05 -18.71 -13.68
CA GLY A 214 -3.06 -17.84 -14.32
C GLY A 214 -2.77 -16.53 -13.58
N HIS A 215 -3.07 -16.47 -12.29
CA HIS A 215 -2.84 -15.28 -11.47
C HIS A 215 -1.35 -14.91 -11.36
N PRO A 216 -1.03 -13.60 -11.19
CA PRO A 216 0.32 -13.16 -10.87
C PRO A 216 0.77 -13.59 -9.47
N PHE A 217 2.08 -13.77 -9.30
CA PHE A 217 2.71 -14.25 -8.06
C PHE A 217 4.14 -13.73 -7.94
N LEU A 218 4.74 -13.81 -6.74
CA LEU A 218 6.13 -13.44 -6.50
C LEU A 218 7.08 -14.62 -6.74
N THR A 219 8.20 -14.36 -7.41
CA THR A 219 9.27 -15.37 -7.55
C THR A 219 9.97 -15.60 -6.21
N ALA A 220 10.74 -16.70 -6.11
CA ALA A 220 11.65 -16.92 -4.99
C ALA A 220 12.63 -15.75 -4.79
N GLY A 221 13.19 -15.22 -5.89
CA GLY A 221 14.10 -14.08 -5.86
C GLY A 221 13.44 -12.80 -5.33
N ALA A 222 12.18 -12.54 -5.68
CA ALA A 222 11.42 -11.43 -5.11
C ALA A 222 11.22 -11.59 -3.59
N ALA A 223 10.83 -12.78 -3.13
CA ALA A 223 10.65 -13.04 -1.71
C ALA A 223 11.95 -12.92 -0.90
N GLU A 224 13.06 -13.44 -1.44
CA GLU A 224 14.39 -13.30 -0.85
C GLU A 224 14.82 -11.84 -0.76
N TYR A 225 14.64 -11.08 -1.84
CA TYR A 225 14.96 -9.65 -1.86
C TYR A 225 14.15 -8.86 -0.82
N LEU A 226 12.83 -9.09 -0.73
CA LEU A 226 11.96 -8.41 0.22
C LEU A 226 12.35 -8.73 1.68
N ARG A 227 12.68 -9.99 1.97
CA ARG A 227 13.22 -10.40 3.27
C ARG A 227 14.53 -9.67 3.58
N ASP A 228 15.49 -9.75 2.67
CA ASP A 228 16.85 -9.25 2.90
C ASP A 228 16.91 -7.72 2.94
N SER A 229 15.97 -7.05 2.27
CA SER A 229 15.80 -5.60 2.28
C SER A 229 14.93 -5.11 3.45
N GLY A 230 14.45 -6.01 4.30
CA GLY A 230 13.79 -5.67 5.56
C GLY A 230 12.33 -5.24 5.42
N ALA A 231 11.58 -5.75 4.42
CA ALA A 231 10.14 -5.54 4.35
C ALA A 231 9.47 -6.01 5.66
N ARG A 232 8.50 -5.23 6.16
CA ARG A 232 7.82 -5.52 7.44
C ARG A 232 6.58 -6.38 7.24
N LEU A 233 5.89 -6.20 6.12
CA LEU A 233 4.69 -6.93 5.70
C LEU A 233 4.66 -6.93 4.17
N VAL A 234 4.16 -8.01 3.56
CA VAL A 234 3.97 -8.07 2.10
C VAL A 234 2.50 -8.35 1.78
N GLY A 235 1.90 -7.55 0.91
CA GLY A 235 0.51 -7.71 0.47
C GLY A 235 0.40 -7.83 -1.04
N ILE A 236 -0.58 -8.60 -1.53
CA ILE A 236 -0.86 -8.74 -2.97
C ILE A 236 -2.37 -8.80 -3.24
N ASP A 237 -2.80 -8.23 -4.37
CA ASP A 237 -4.20 -8.23 -4.85
C ASP A 237 -4.56 -9.44 -5.74
N SER A 238 -3.80 -10.52 -5.60
CA SER A 238 -3.89 -11.73 -6.41
C SER A 238 -4.45 -12.91 -5.61
N LEU A 239 -4.72 -14.03 -6.29
CA LEU A 239 -5.23 -15.27 -5.68
C LEU A 239 -4.29 -15.81 -4.61
N ASN A 240 -2.99 -15.82 -4.89
CA ASN A 240 -1.97 -16.30 -3.98
C ASN A 240 -0.65 -15.57 -4.28
N ILE A 241 0.18 -15.35 -3.27
CA ILE A 241 1.50 -14.75 -3.42
C ILE A 241 2.50 -15.71 -4.10
N ASP A 242 2.24 -17.01 -4.07
CA ASP A 242 3.03 -18.05 -4.71
C ASP A 242 2.39 -18.59 -6.00
N ASP A 243 3.21 -19.20 -6.85
CA ASP A 243 2.70 -20.00 -7.96
C ASP A 243 1.97 -21.24 -7.42
N THR A 244 0.71 -21.39 -7.80
CA THR A 244 -0.11 -22.54 -7.38
C THR A 244 0.05 -23.76 -8.30
N THR A 245 0.88 -23.70 -9.34
CA THR A 245 0.98 -24.77 -10.35
C THR A 245 1.91 -25.92 -9.96
N ASP A 246 2.92 -25.69 -9.11
CA ASP A 246 3.94 -26.70 -8.78
C ASP A 246 4.00 -27.08 -7.29
N GLY A 247 3.34 -26.32 -6.42
CA GLY A 247 3.23 -26.58 -4.99
C GLY A 247 4.45 -26.23 -4.13
N HIS A 248 5.51 -25.60 -4.67
CA HIS A 248 6.73 -25.32 -3.90
C HIS A 248 6.57 -24.18 -2.88
N ARG A 249 5.71 -23.20 -3.18
CA ARG A 249 5.39 -22.05 -2.33
C ARG A 249 6.62 -21.34 -1.69
N PRO A 250 7.60 -20.88 -2.50
CA PRO A 250 8.80 -20.22 -1.98
C PRO A 250 8.53 -18.90 -1.26
N ALA A 251 7.58 -18.08 -1.69
CA ALA A 251 7.28 -16.79 -1.07
C ALA A 251 6.73 -16.96 0.35
N HIS A 252 5.76 -17.87 0.55
CA HIS A 252 5.30 -18.23 1.90
C HIS A 252 6.46 -18.73 2.76
N THR A 253 7.28 -19.64 2.23
CA THR A 253 8.38 -20.24 3.00
C THR A 253 9.41 -19.19 3.42
N THR A 254 9.80 -18.31 2.51
CA THR A 254 10.83 -17.30 2.75
C THR A 254 10.34 -16.16 3.65
N LEU A 255 9.17 -15.60 3.38
CA LEU A 255 8.65 -14.43 4.10
C LEU A 255 8.19 -14.82 5.51
N LEU A 256 7.35 -15.86 5.63
CA LEU A 256 6.86 -16.31 6.93
C LEU A 256 7.99 -16.88 7.80
N GLY A 257 9.01 -17.50 7.18
CA GLY A 257 10.20 -18.00 7.89
C GLY A 257 11.04 -16.89 8.49
N ALA A 258 10.97 -15.67 7.92
CA ALA A 258 11.58 -14.47 8.45
C ALA A 258 10.66 -13.67 9.40
N GLY A 259 9.45 -14.17 9.68
CA GLY A 259 8.47 -13.47 10.50
C GLY A 259 7.74 -12.34 9.79
N ILE A 260 7.80 -12.25 8.46
CA ILE A 260 7.16 -11.21 7.65
C ILE A 260 5.73 -11.69 7.32
N PRO A 261 4.67 -11.04 7.81
CA PRO A 261 3.29 -11.43 7.51
C PRO A 261 2.93 -11.19 6.04
N ILE A 262 1.99 -11.99 5.55
CA ILE A 262 1.52 -11.93 4.16
C ILE A 262 0.03 -11.56 4.15
N VAL A 263 -0.39 -10.64 3.29
CA VAL A 263 -1.81 -10.31 3.09
C VAL A 263 -2.21 -10.63 1.65
N GLU A 264 -3.17 -11.52 1.47
CA GLU A 264 -3.63 -11.97 0.15
C GLU A 264 -5.05 -11.46 -0.15
N HIS A 265 -5.42 -11.49 -1.43
CA HIS A 265 -6.71 -11.00 -1.92
C HIS A 265 -7.01 -9.54 -1.53
N LEU A 266 -5.99 -8.67 -1.58
CA LEU A 266 -6.26 -7.24 -1.50
C LEU A 266 -7.08 -6.77 -2.70
N ARG A 267 -7.78 -5.65 -2.54
CA ARG A 267 -8.44 -4.93 -3.64
C ARG A 267 -8.31 -3.44 -3.49
N GLY A 268 -8.63 -2.67 -4.53
CA GLY A 268 -8.69 -1.22 -4.41
C GLY A 268 -7.31 -0.54 -4.35
N LEU A 269 -6.24 -1.28 -4.68
CA LEU A 269 -4.86 -0.77 -4.66
C LEU A 269 -4.63 0.32 -5.72
N GLU A 270 -5.47 0.42 -6.75
CA GLU A 270 -5.47 1.48 -7.74
C GLU A 270 -5.73 2.87 -7.15
N GLN A 271 -6.35 2.95 -5.96
CA GLN A 271 -6.67 4.20 -5.27
C GLN A 271 -5.51 4.73 -4.42
N LEU A 272 -4.44 3.95 -4.25
CA LEU A 272 -3.31 4.33 -3.41
C LEU A 272 -2.24 5.09 -4.22
N PRO A 273 -1.60 6.11 -3.62
CA PRO A 273 -0.37 6.66 -4.15
C PRO A 273 0.76 5.62 -4.04
N ASP A 274 1.85 5.82 -4.75
CA ASP A 274 2.96 4.86 -4.75
C ASP A 274 3.70 4.79 -3.39
N ALA A 275 3.59 5.85 -2.57
CA ALA A 275 4.09 5.93 -1.20
C ALA A 275 3.32 7.01 -0.40
N GLY A 276 3.61 7.12 0.90
CA GLY A 276 3.03 8.16 1.76
C GLY A 276 1.64 7.82 2.32
N PHE A 277 1.34 6.53 2.45
CA PHE A 277 0.14 6.01 3.11
C PHE A 277 0.53 5.10 4.26
N HIS A 278 -0.41 4.88 5.20
CA HIS A 278 -0.22 3.91 6.29
C HIS A 278 -1.17 2.73 6.12
N PHE A 279 -0.64 1.51 6.04
CA PHE A 279 -1.38 0.28 5.85
C PHE A 279 -1.64 -0.44 7.17
N SER A 280 -2.84 -0.99 7.32
CA SER A 280 -3.23 -1.82 8.46
C SER A 280 -3.96 -3.08 7.99
N ALA A 281 -3.61 -4.23 8.56
CA ALA A 281 -4.21 -5.54 8.32
C ALA A 281 -4.25 -6.34 9.63
N VAL A 282 -4.99 -5.84 10.61
CA VAL A 282 -5.04 -6.43 11.96
C VAL A 282 -6.05 -7.57 12.01
N PRO A 283 -5.64 -8.83 12.31
CA PRO A 283 -6.57 -9.95 12.46
C PRO A 283 -7.26 -9.94 13.82
N VAL A 284 -8.35 -10.71 13.93
CA VAL A 284 -8.92 -11.04 15.24
C VAL A 284 -7.90 -11.85 16.04
N LYS A 285 -7.76 -11.54 17.33
CA LYS A 285 -6.80 -12.18 18.24
C LYS A 285 -7.22 -13.60 18.66
N ILE A 286 -7.24 -14.54 17.71
CA ILE A 286 -7.63 -15.94 17.90
C ILE A 286 -6.40 -16.84 18.00
N LYS A 287 -6.30 -17.62 19.08
CA LYS A 287 -5.17 -18.55 19.30
C LYS A 287 -5.28 -19.79 18.42
N GLY A 288 -4.13 -20.31 17.99
CA GLY A 288 -4.00 -21.56 17.25
C GLY A 288 -4.39 -21.47 15.77
N MET A 289 -4.48 -20.25 15.22
CA MET A 289 -4.79 -20.02 13.81
C MET A 289 -3.60 -19.36 13.10
N GLY A 290 -3.19 -19.95 11.97
CA GLY A 290 -2.10 -19.43 11.15
C GLY A 290 -2.52 -18.32 10.22
N THR A 291 -3.82 -18.25 9.93
CA THR A 291 -4.41 -17.31 8.99
C THR A 291 -5.69 -16.79 9.60
N PHE A 292 -6.12 -15.58 9.26
CA PHE A 292 -7.47 -15.09 9.58
C PHE A 292 -7.87 -13.91 8.71
N PRO A 293 -9.17 -13.74 8.38
CA PRO A 293 -9.62 -12.58 7.64
C PRO A 293 -9.34 -11.26 8.36
N VAL A 294 -9.05 -10.24 7.57
CA VAL A 294 -8.77 -8.88 8.05
C VAL A 294 -9.68 -7.89 7.33
N ARG A 295 -9.96 -6.77 7.99
CA ARG A 295 -10.41 -5.57 7.29
C ARG A 295 -9.20 -4.70 7.00
N ALA A 296 -8.45 -5.06 5.96
CA ALA A 296 -7.30 -4.31 5.50
C ALA A 296 -7.73 -2.94 4.96
N TYR A 297 -6.99 -1.88 5.33
CA TYR A 297 -7.22 -0.53 4.87
C TYR A 297 -5.91 0.28 4.80
N ALA A 298 -5.91 1.33 3.99
CA ALA A 298 -4.86 2.33 3.97
C ALA A 298 -5.40 3.69 4.43
N SER A 299 -4.61 4.43 5.20
CA SER A 299 -4.89 5.79 5.63
C SER A 299 -4.09 6.78 4.79
N LEU A 300 -4.78 7.75 4.19
CA LEU A 300 -4.22 8.84 3.39
C LEU A 300 -4.36 10.16 4.14
N GLY A 301 -3.27 10.94 4.20
CA GLY A 301 -3.19 12.22 4.92
C GLY A 301 -2.24 12.17 6.12
N ALA A 302 -1.93 13.34 6.68
CA ALA A 302 -1.05 13.44 7.85
C ALA A 302 -1.70 12.74 9.05
N ALA A 303 -1.02 11.69 9.55
CA ALA A 303 -1.29 11.06 10.83
C ALA A 303 -0.85 11.97 11.99
#